data_AF-A0A7C6DB55-F1
#
_entry.id   AF-A0A7C6DB55-F1
#
_cell.length_a   1.000
_cell.length_b   1.000
_cell.length_c   1.000
_cell.angle_alpha   90.00
_cell.angle_beta   90.00
_cell.angle_gamma   90.00
#
_symmetry.space_group_name_H-M   'P 1'
#
loop_
_entity.id
_entity.type
_entity.pdbx_description
1 polymer ?
#
loop_
_entity_poly.entity_id
_entity_poly.type
_entity_poly.pdbx_seq_one_letter_code
_entity_poly.pdbx_strand_id
1 'polypeptide(L)'
;MTKRINFRRTVLVVLTLVLICVSSLAYVPVHSQSNDLYNVIYSGLSSVSGEIDLKPLNLSTSMASDVRDTYFSILYESPELFYVEYQYQIQMVNNTIIKVIPSYKMTGNALANARKEYNQFVDDIVKSVPSGLSDIEKALYVHDYLAANYEYDMDLEINDAYSYFKEGKGVCQSYTLAYMAVLKKLGIEVFMLKVT
;
A
#
# COMPACT_ATOMS: atom_id res chain seq x y z
N MET A 1 -28.50 -15.52 -30.47
CA MET A 1 -27.74 -14.52 -31.27
C MET A 1 -26.54 -14.10 -30.45
N THR A 2 -25.45 -14.85 -30.61
CA THR A 2 -24.32 -14.90 -29.67
C THR A 2 -23.23 -13.94 -30.16
N LYS A 3 -23.01 -12.84 -29.45
CA LYS A 3 -21.92 -11.90 -29.79
C LYS A 3 -20.59 -12.53 -29.38
N ARG A 4 -19.88 -13.08 -30.36
CA ARG A 4 -18.47 -13.49 -30.25
C ARG A 4 -17.61 -12.26 -29.98
N ILE A 5 -17.05 -12.18 -28.78
CA ILE A 5 -16.02 -11.19 -28.44
C ILE A 5 -14.72 -11.62 -29.12
N ASN A 6 -14.16 -10.72 -29.93
CA ASN A 6 -12.99 -10.96 -30.77
C ASN A 6 -11.69 -10.99 -29.92
N PHE A 7 -11.37 -12.15 -29.37
CA PHE A 7 -10.24 -12.44 -28.47
C PHE A 7 -8.83 -12.39 -29.12
N ARG A 8 -8.67 -11.83 -30.32
CA ARG A 8 -7.44 -12.03 -31.13
C ARG A 8 -6.61 -10.80 -31.50
N ARG A 9 -6.86 -9.62 -30.91
CA ARG A 9 -6.06 -8.41 -31.24
C ARG A 9 -5.52 -7.57 -30.09
N THR A 10 -5.80 -7.92 -28.82
CA THR A 10 -5.23 -7.20 -27.65
C THR A 10 -4.09 -7.95 -26.97
N VAL A 11 -3.87 -9.22 -27.31
CA VAL A 11 -2.88 -10.10 -26.63
C VAL A 11 -1.43 -9.89 -27.10
N LEU A 12 -1.16 -9.01 -28.08
CA LEU A 12 0.17 -8.88 -28.68
C LEU A 12 1.00 -7.66 -28.22
N VAL A 13 0.48 -6.78 -27.35
CA VAL A 13 1.23 -5.59 -26.88
C VAL A 13 1.53 -5.61 -25.38
N VAL A 14 0.90 -6.48 -24.59
CA VAL A 14 1.13 -6.54 -23.13
C VAL A 14 2.03 -7.72 -22.71
N LEU A 15 2.38 -8.61 -23.65
CA LEU A 15 3.19 -9.81 -23.36
C LEU A 15 4.72 -9.55 -23.35
N THR A 16 5.19 -8.33 -23.58
CA THR A 16 6.62 -7.98 -23.63
C THR A 16 7.17 -7.32 -22.36
N LEU A 17 6.41 -7.26 -21.26
CA LEU A 17 6.86 -6.76 -19.96
C LEU A 17 6.94 -7.83 -18.86
N VAL A 18 7.04 -9.12 -19.23
CA VAL A 18 7.19 -10.25 -18.28
C VAL A 18 8.55 -10.95 -18.39
N LEU A 19 9.49 -10.44 -19.19
CA LEU A 19 10.87 -10.93 -19.20
C LEU A 19 11.85 -9.77 -19.07
N ILE A 20 12.41 -9.61 -17.87
CA ILE A 20 13.68 -8.99 -17.42
C ILE A 20 13.42 -8.76 -15.92
N CYS A 21 13.97 -9.49 -14.95
CA CYS A 21 15.38 -9.56 -14.62
C CYS A 21 15.56 -10.67 -13.57
N VAL A 22 15.91 -11.89 -13.98
CA VAL A 22 16.46 -12.89 -13.05
C VAL A 22 17.96 -12.87 -13.23
N SER A 23 18.61 -11.82 -12.75
CA SER A 23 20.06 -11.78 -12.59
C SER A 23 20.39 -11.31 -11.19
N SER A 24 20.89 -12.25 -10.39
CA SER A 24 21.58 -12.06 -9.11
C SER A 24 20.84 -11.20 -8.08
N LEU A 25 19.96 -11.82 -7.29
CA LEU A 25 19.79 -11.40 -5.90
C LEU A 25 21.12 -11.66 -5.18
N ALA A 26 22.03 -10.69 -5.24
CA ALA A 26 22.98 -10.52 -4.16
C ALA A 26 22.14 -10.23 -2.90
N TYR A 27 22.13 -11.19 -1.98
CA TYR A 27 21.59 -10.99 -0.63
C TYR A 27 22.35 -9.82 0.00
N VAL A 28 21.75 -8.63 -0.03
CA VAL A 28 22.24 -7.48 0.73
C VAL A 28 21.77 -7.72 2.17
N PRO A 29 22.67 -7.86 3.15
CA PRO A 29 22.27 -7.98 4.54
C PRO A 29 21.55 -6.68 4.91
N VAL A 30 20.24 -6.78 5.13
CA VAL A 30 19.42 -5.67 5.60
C VAL A 30 19.99 -5.25 6.95
N HIS A 31 20.55 -4.05 7.01
CA HIS A 31 21.14 -3.48 8.21
C HIS A 31 20.11 -3.55 9.35
N SER A 32 20.48 -4.10 10.51
CA SER A 32 19.54 -4.36 11.64
C SER A 32 18.78 -3.10 12.06
N GLN A 33 19.42 -1.93 11.97
CA GLN A 33 18.82 -0.63 12.29
C GLN A 33 17.69 -0.22 11.33
N SER A 34 17.70 -0.69 10.08
CA SER A 34 16.65 -0.41 9.08
C SER A 34 15.32 -1.08 9.47
N ASN A 35 15.39 -2.34 9.93
CA ASN A 35 14.21 -3.05 10.43
C ASN A 35 13.67 -2.43 11.71
N ASP A 36 14.54 -1.99 12.63
CA ASP A 36 14.12 -1.35 13.88
C ASP A 36 13.41 -0.01 13.61
N LEU A 37 13.94 0.80 12.70
CA LEU A 37 13.30 2.06 12.28
C LEU A 37 11.91 1.81 11.67
N TYR A 38 11.81 0.85 10.74
CA TYR A 38 10.53 0.45 10.14
C TYR A 38 9.53 0.04 11.21
N ASN A 39 9.93 -0.87 12.11
CA ASN A 39 9.04 -1.43 13.13
C ASN A 39 8.54 -0.37 14.11
N VAL A 40 9.41 0.55 14.54
CA VAL A 40 9.03 1.64 15.45
C VAL A 40 8.04 2.58 14.78
N ILE A 41 8.28 3.00 13.54
CA ILE A 41 7.37 3.88 12.80
C ILE A 41 6.04 3.14 12.53
N TYR A 42 6.07 1.92 12.01
CA TYR A 42 4.87 1.15 11.71
C TYR A 42 3.99 0.96 12.95
N SER A 43 4.59 0.56 14.08
CA SER A 43 3.88 0.39 15.35
C SER A 43 3.24 1.70 15.83
N GLY A 44 3.99 2.81 15.76
CA GLY A 44 3.48 4.14 16.10
C GLY A 44 2.29 4.56 15.23
N LEU A 45 2.36 4.34 13.92
CA LEU A 45 1.28 4.65 12.98
C LEU A 45 0.06 3.74 13.14
N SER A 46 0.27 2.44 13.34
CA SER A 46 -0.78 1.45 13.54
C SER A 46 -1.57 1.71 14.83
N SER A 47 -0.86 2.16 15.88
CA SER A 47 -1.44 2.59 17.16
C SER A 47 -1.99 4.02 17.17
N VAL A 48 -1.86 4.76 16.06
CA VAL A 48 -2.34 6.15 15.93
C VAL A 48 -1.67 7.08 16.95
N SER A 49 -0.38 6.85 17.22
CA SER A 49 0.39 7.63 18.19
C SER A 49 0.61 9.06 17.69
N GLY A 50 0.37 10.05 18.57
CA GLY A 50 0.64 11.46 18.23
C GLY A 50 2.13 11.79 18.14
N GLU A 51 2.97 11.02 18.83
CA GLU A 51 4.43 11.11 18.75
C GLU A 51 5.02 9.69 18.71
N ILE A 52 5.98 9.48 17.82
CA ILE A 52 6.71 8.22 17.68
C ILE A 52 8.15 8.47 18.14
N ASP A 53 8.54 7.91 19.28
CA ASP A 53 9.86 8.09 19.86
C ASP A 53 10.93 7.32 19.08
N LEU A 54 11.86 8.04 18.46
CA LEU A 54 13.02 7.50 17.75
C LEU A 54 14.33 7.67 18.54
N LYS A 55 14.29 8.32 19.71
CA LYS A 55 15.47 8.55 20.55
C LYS A 55 16.24 7.26 20.87
N PRO A 56 15.61 6.10 21.15
CA PRO A 56 16.34 4.86 21.42
C PRO A 56 17.19 4.37 20.24
N LEU A 57 16.85 4.78 19.01
CA LEU A 57 17.58 4.38 17.79
C LEU A 57 18.86 5.20 17.58
N ASN A 58 19.04 6.32 18.32
CA ASN A 58 20.20 7.20 18.27
C ASN A 58 20.60 7.63 16.85
N LEU A 59 19.60 8.00 16.04
CA LEU A 59 19.80 8.36 14.64
C LEU A 59 20.38 9.77 14.50
N SER A 60 21.42 9.91 13.67
CA SER A 60 21.97 11.22 13.28
C SER A 60 20.98 11.97 12.37
N THR A 61 21.01 13.32 12.40
CA THR A 61 20.23 14.15 11.46
C THR A 61 20.53 13.86 9.99
N SER A 62 21.72 13.34 9.68
CA SER A 62 22.09 12.88 8.33
C SER A 62 21.22 11.73 7.82
N MET A 63 20.50 11.03 8.70
CA MET A 63 19.58 9.93 8.37
C MET A 63 18.13 10.39 8.20
N ALA A 64 17.87 11.71 8.09
CA ALA A 64 16.52 12.23 7.92
C ALA A 64 15.85 11.72 6.61
N SER A 65 16.65 11.47 5.56
CA SER A 65 16.15 10.82 4.34
C SER A 65 15.72 9.38 4.58
N ASP A 66 16.44 8.64 5.43
CA ASP A 66 16.09 7.25 5.74
C ASP A 66 14.77 7.19 6.50
N VAL A 67 14.57 8.09 7.49
CA VAL A 67 13.29 8.23 8.21
C VAL A 67 12.15 8.55 7.24
N ARG A 68 12.37 9.48 6.30
CA ARG A 68 11.40 9.84 5.28
C ARG A 68 11.06 8.65 4.39
N ASP A 69 12.08 7.98 3.87
CA ASP A 69 11.91 6.90 2.90
C ASP A 69 11.24 5.70 3.57
N THR A 70 11.59 5.38 4.82
CA THR A 70 10.89 4.37 5.64
C THR A 70 9.43 4.75 5.89
N TYR A 71 9.13 6.00 6.28
CA TYR A 71 7.76 6.46 6.50
C TYR A 71 6.89 6.27 5.25
N PHE A 72 7.39 6.70 4.09
CA PHE A 72 6.64 6.54 2.84
C PHE A 72 6.55 5.08 2.38
N SER A 73 7.61 4.28 2.53
CA SER A 73 7.54 2.84 2.21
C SER A 73 6.47 2.14 3.04
N ILE A 74 6.35 2.46 4.34
CA ILE A 74 5.25 1.95 5.18
C ILE A 74 3.89 2.29 4.57
N LEU A 75 3.65 3.55 4.17
CA LEU A 75 2.36 3.95 3.60
C LEU A 75 2.05 3.26 2.26
N TYR A 76 3.07 3.00 1.44
CA TYR A 76 2.91 2.33 0.15
C TYR A 76 2.79 0.81 0.26
N GLU A 77 3.22 0.23 1.38
CA GLU A 77 3.15 -1.20 1.65
C GLU A 77 1.99 -1.59 2.56
N SER A 78 1.37 -0.63 3.25
CA SER A 78 0.39 -0.89 4.31
C SER A 78 -0.95 -0.21 3.99
N PRO A 79 -1.74 -0.77 3.04
CA PRO A 79 -3.02 -0.17 2.64
C PRO A 79 -4.03 -0.07 3.80
N GLU A 80 -3.85 -0.84 4.87
CA GLU A 80 -4.62 -0.74 6.12
C GLU A 80 -4.35 0.53 6.93
N LEU A 81 -3.30 1.30 6.58
CA LEU A 81 -2.95 2.60 7.15
C LEU A 81 -3.53 3.79 6.34
N PHE A 82 -4.63 3.58 5.60
CA PHE A 82 -5.30 4.58 4.75
C PHE A 82 -5.61 5.93 5.44
N TYR A 83 -5.67 5.93 6.77
CA TYR A 83 -5.97 7.09 7.62
C TYR A 83 -4.74 7.94 7.98
N VAL A 84 -3.53 7.49 7.63
CA VAL A 84 -2.29 8.23 7.88
C VAL A 84 -2.03 9.22 6.73
N GLU A 85 -1.69 10.45 7.08
CA GLU A 85 -1.36 11.49 6.11
C GLU A 85 0.12 11.43 5.67
N TYR A 86 0.39 11.96 4.47
CA TYR A 86 1.76 12.17 4.00
C TYR A 86 2.51 13.27 4.75
N GLN A 87 1.77 14.19 5.38
CA GLN A 87 2.36 15.28 6.16
C GLN A 87 2.72 14.77 7.56
N TYR A 88 3.98 14.96 7.94
CA TYR A 88 4.49 14.66 9.27
C TYR A 88 5.63 15.62 9.61
N GLN A 89 6.02 15.66 10.89
CA GLN A 89 7.18 16.44 11.34
C GLN A 89 8.25 15.52 11.91
N ILE A 90 9.51 15.91 11.75
CA ILE A 90 10.64 15.29 12.45
C ILE A 90 11.18 16.30 13.45
N GLN A 91 11.24 15.91 14.73
CA GLN A 91 11.89 16.72 15.76
C GLN A 91 13.33 16.23 15.97
N MET A 92 14.26 17.18 16.00
CA MET A 92 15.69 16.94 16.15
C MET A 92 16.26 17.77 17.30
N VAL A 93 17.20 17.21 18.05
CA VAL A 93 17.92 17.87 19.16
C VAL A 93 19.39 17.47 19.10
N ASN A 94 20.31 18.43 19.19
CA ASN A 94 21.76 18.19 19.27
C ASN A 94 22.30 17.17 18.23
N ASN A 95 21.93 17.34 16.97
CA ASN A 95 22.30 16.45 15.86
C ASN A 95 21.74 15.02 15.93
N THR A 96 20.72 14.79 16.76
CA THR A 96 20.01 13.51 16.88
C THR A 96 18.53 13.69 16.51
N ILE A 97 17.98 12.74 15.75
CA ILE A 97 16.54 12.64 15.48
C ILE A 97 15.87 12.04 16.72
N ILE A 98 14.88 12.74 17.27
CA ILE A 98 14.24 12.37 18.52
C ILE A 98 12.88 11.73 18.29
N LYS A 99 12.06 12.27 17.38
CA LYS A 99 10.71 11.73 17.14
C LYS A 99 10.17 12.08 15.76
N VAL A 100 9.19 11.30 15.33
CA VAL A 100 8.27 11.60 14.23
C VAL A 100 6.91 11.97 14.81
N ILE A 101 6.27 13.01 14.28
CA ILE A 101 4.93 13.47 14.65
C ILE A 101 4.04 13.32 13.40
N PRO A 102 3.30 12.20 13.28
CA PRO A 102 2.42 11.96 12.13
C PRO A 102 1.15 12.83 12.19
N SER A 103 0.53 13.03 11.02
CA SER A 103 -0.84 13.55 10.92
C SER A 103 -1.79 12.43 10.51
N TYR A 104 -3.04 12.50 10.95
CA TYR A 104 -4.06 11.48 10.68
C TYR A 104 -5.34 12.14 10.14
N LYS A 105 -5.91 11.56 9.08
CA LYS A 105 -7.21 11.94 8.49
C LYS A 105 -8.36 11.78 9.49
N MET A 106 -8.25 10.80 10.37
CA MET A 106 -9.29 10.42 11.33
C MET A 106 -8.69 9.66 12.52
N THR A 107 -9.36 9.74 13.67
CA THR A 107 -8.99 9.02 14.91
C THR A 107 -10.25 8.55 15.66
N GLY A 108 -10.06 7.81 16.76
CA GLY A 108 -11.17 7.39 17.65
C GLY A 108 -12.26 6.58 16.95
N ASN A 109 -13.52 6.87 17.28
CA ASN A 109 -14.69 6.13 16.76
C ASN A 109 -14.83 6.21 15.23
N ALA A 110 -14.47 7.35 14.62
CA ALA A 110 -14.50 7.51 13.17
C ALA A 110 -13.55 6.52 12.48
N LEU A 111 -12.32 6.42 13.00
CA LEU A 111 -11.34 5.44 12.51
C LEU A 111 -11.80 4.00 12.75
N ALA A 112 -12.37 3.70 13.92
CA ALA A 112 -12.87 2.36 14.22
C ALA A 112 -13.94 1.90 13.21
N ASN A 113 -14.87 2.80 12.85
CA ASN A 113 -15.88 2.53 11.83
C ASN A 113 -15.26 2.38 10.44
N ALA A 114 -14.36 3.28 10.05
CA ALA A 114 -13.69 3.22 8.74
C ALA A 114 -12.88 1.93 8.56
N ARG A 115 -12.19 1.45 9.61
CA ARG A 115 -11.49 0.15 9.56
C ARG A 115 -12.45 -1.02 9.36
N LYS A 116 -13.62 -0.99 9.99
CA LYS A 116 -14.64 -2.03 9.80
C LYS A 116 -15.16 -2.04 8.37
N GLU A 117 -15.48 -0.87 7.82
CA GLU A 117 -15.92 -0.72 6.42
C GLU A 117 -14.82 -1.17 5.45
N TYR A 118 -13.58 -0.71 5.63
CA TYR A 118 -12.43 -1.13 4.84
C TYR A 118 -12.27 -2.66 4.81
N ASN A 119 -12.28 -3.31 5.99
CA ASN A 119 -12.18 -4.76 6.07
C ASN A 119 -13.36 -5.45 5.38
N GLN A 120 -14.56 -4.90 5.48
CA GLN A 120 -15.73 -5.43 4.82
C GLN A 120 -15.62 -5.36 3.29
N PHE A 121 -15.17 -4.23 2.74
CA PHE A 121 -14.92 -4.11 1.29
C PHE A 121 -13.91 -5.15 0.81
N VAL A 122 -12.79 -5.30 1.52
CA VAL A 122 -11.76 -6.30 1.18
C VAL A 122 -12.33 -7.72 1.28
N ASP A 123 -13.03 -8.05 2.36
CA ASP A 123 -13.61 -9.38 2.58
C ASP A 123 -14.67 -9.72 1.51
N ASP A 124 -15.46 -8.75 1.07
CA ASP A 124 -16.50 -8.96 0.07
C ASP A 124 -15.90 -9.21 -1.33
N ILE A 125 -14.79 -8.55 -1.68
CA ILE A 125 -14.04 -8.86 -2.89
C ILE A 125 -13.39 -10.25 -2.77
N VAL A 126 -12.77 -10.58 -1.64
CA VAL A 126 -12.17 -11.90 -1.42
C VAL A 126 -13.20 -13.03 -1.57
N LYS A 127 -14.41 -12.85 -1.03
CA LYS A 127 -15.51 -13.83 -1.16
C LYS A 127 -16.02 -13.99 -2.60
N SER A 128 -15.85 -12.99 -3.46
CA SER A 128 -16.27 -13.08 -4.85
C SER A 128 -15.31 -13.92 -5.70
N VAL A 129 -14.06 -14.06 -5.27
CA VAL A 129 -13.04 -14.87 -5.95
C VAL A 129 -13.43 -16.36 -5.94
N PRO A 130 -13.56 -17.01 -7.11
CA PRO A 130 -13.87 -18.44 -7.19
C PRO A 130 -12.84 -19.31 -6.46
N SER A 131 -13.31 -20.36 -5.80
CA SER A 131 -12.44 -21.36 -5.18
C SER A 131 -11.66 -22.17 -6.22
N GLY A 132 -10.43 -22.57 -5.89
CA GLY A 132 -9.62 -23.47 -6.73
C GLY A 132 -8.78 -22.78 -7.80
N LEU A 133 -8.81 -21.44 -7.87
CA LEU A 133 -7.93 -20.67 -8.74
C LEU A 133 -6.47 -20.72 -8.24
N SER A 134 -5.52 -20.77 -9.17
CA SER A 134 -4.11 -20.50 -8.90
C SER A 134 -3.88 -19.04 -8.50
N ASP A 135 -2.72 -18.71 -7.92
CA ASP A 135 -2.47 -17.35 -7.45
C ASP A 135 -2.47 -16.31 -8.58
N ILE A 136 -2.00 -16.67 -9.78
CA ILE A 136 -2.08 -15.81 -10.96
C ILE A 136 -3.52 -15.60 -11.45
N GLU A 137 -4.37 -16.62 -11.35
CA GLU A 137 -5.78 -16.52 -11.73
C GLU A 137 -6.56 -15.69 -10.70
N LYS A 138 -6.26 -15.81 -9.40
CA LYS A 138 -6.81 -14.91 -8.37
C LYS A 138 -6.37 -13.47 -8.63
N ALA A 139 -5.10 -13.25 -8.92
CA ALA A 139 -4.56 -11.94 -9.25
C ALA A 139 -5.30 -11.30 -10.45
N LEU A 140 -5.44 -12.05 -11.54
CA LEU A 140 -6.18 -11.60 -12.71
C LEU A 140 -7.67 -11.33 -12.40
N TYR A 141 -8.31 -12.21 -11.63
CA TYR A 141 -9.71 -12.01 -11.22
C TYR A 141 -9.90 -10.70 -10.45
N VAL A 142 -9.05 -10.44 -9.46
CA VAL A 142 -9.14 -9.21 -8.65
C VAL A 142 -8.82 -7.98 -9.51
N HIS A 143 -7.83 -8.06 -10.40
CA HIS A 143 -7.53 -7.00 -11.36
C HIS A 143 -8.77 -6.63 -12.19
N ASP A 144 -9.40 -7.63 -12.82
CA ASP A 144 -10.58 -7.45 -13.66
C ASP A 144 -11.78 -6.94 -12.84
N TYR A 145 -11.96 -7.45 -11.62
CA TYR A 145 -13.01 -6.99 -10.72
C TYR A 145 -12.85 -5.50 -10.41
N LEU A 146 -11.66 -5.06 -10.00
CA LEU A 146 -11.42 -3.65 -9.67
C LEU A 146 -11.58 -2.76 -10.92
N ALA A 147 -11.05 -3.18 -12.07
CA ALA A 147 -11.17 -2.42 -13.32
C ALA A 147 -12.62 -2.29 -13.82
N ALA A 148 -13.49 -3.27 -13.52
CA ALA A 148 -14.88 -3.26 -13.94
C ALA A 148 -15.83 -2.51 -13.00
N ASN A 149 -15.45 -2.31 -11.72
CA ASN A 149 -16.34 -1.77 -10.69
C ASN A 149 -15.94 -0.38 -10.17
N TYR A 150 -14.75 0.11 -10.51
CA TYR A 150 -14.23 1.38 -10.02
C TYR A 150 -13.75 2.26 -11.17
N GLU A 151 -13.96 3.56 -11.04
CA GLU A 151 -13.60 4.55 -12.05
C GLU A 151 -12.25 5.21 -11.76
N TYR A 152 -11.65 5.81 -12.80
CA TYR A 152 -10.47 6.64 -12.61
C TYR A 152 -10.88 8.01 -12.07
N ASP A 153 -10.26 8.45 -10.98
CA ASP A 153 -10.52 9.79 -10.44
C ASP A 153 -9.76 10.87 -11.23
N MET A 154 -10.50 11.60 -12.07
CA MET A 154 -9.94 12.65 -12.92
C MET A 154 -9.60 13.93 -12.15
N ASP A 155 -10.14 14.11 -10.94
CA ASP A 155 -9.82 15.24 -10.06
C ASP A 155 -8.49 15.01 -9.30
N LEU A 156 -7.97 13.78 -9.34
CA LEU A 156 -6.69 13.36 -8.76
C LEU A 156 -6.61 13.49 -7.24
N GLU A 157 -7.74 13.31 -6.53
CA GLU A 157 -7.85 13.51 -5.09
C GLU A 157 -7.78 12.19 -4.31
N ILE A 158 -8.34 11.10 -4.86
CA ILE A 158 -8.46 9.83 -4.16
C ILE A 158 -7.23 8.95 -4.41
N ASN A 159 -6.34 8.89 -3.41
CA ASN A 159 -5.07 8.17 -3.47
C ASN A 159 -4.91 7.05 -2.42
N ASP A 160 -5.87 6.86 -1.52
CA ASP A 160 -5.88 5.78 -0.53
C ASP A 160 -6.92 4.70 -0.84
N ALA A 161 -6.69 3.47 -0.37
CA ALA A 161 -7.53 2.32 -0.67
C ALA A 161 -8.94 2.40 -0.06
N TYR A 162 -9.10 3.00 1.13
CA TYR A 162 -10.42 3.10 1.78
C TYR A 162 -11.33 4.04 1.01
N SER A 163 -10.84 5.24 0.68
CA SER A 163 -11.57 6.22 -0.13
C SER A 163 -11.89 5.65 -1.52
N TYR A 164 -10.97 4.88 -2.11
CA TYR A 164 -11.23 4.19 -3.38
C TYR A 164 -12.39 3.20 -3.29
N PHE A 165 -12.40 2.34 -2.27
CA PHE A 165 -13.51 1.40 -2.06
C PHE A 165 -14.84 2.11 -1.81
N LYS A 166 -14.80 3.19 -1.01
CA LYS A 166 -15.99 3.90 -0.57
C LYS A 166 -16.63 4.77 -1.66
N GLU A 167 -15.81 5.50 -2.40
CA GLU A 167 -16.26 6.49 -3.39
C GLU A 167 -16.42 5.88 -4.80
N GLY A 168 -15.93 4.65 -5.01
CA GLY A 168 -16.05 3.97 -6.31
C GLY A 168 -15.11 4.53 -7.39
N LYS A 169 -14.15 5.40 -7.02
CA LYS A 169 -13.18 5.97 -7.95
C LYS A 169 -11.82 6.22 -7.28
N GLY A 170 -10.75 6.30 -8.06
CA GLY A 170 -9.44 6.75 -7.56
C GLY A 170 -8.32 6.71 -8.60
N VAL A 171 -7.15 7.20 -8.22
CA VAL A 171 -5.98 7.27 -9.10
C VAL A 171 -5.18 5.95 -9.10
N CYS A 172 -4.14 5.86 -9.94
CA CYS A 172 -3.27 4.69 -10.02
C CYS A 172 -2.82 4.16 -8.65
N GLN A 173 -2.48 5.06 -7.73
CA GLN A 173 -1.99 4.67 -6.40
C GLN A 173 -3.06 3.99 -5.55
N SER A 174 -4.28 4.53 -5.51
CA SER A 174 -5.36 3.93 -4.70
C SER A 174 -5.79 2.59 -5.28
N TYR A 175 -5.79 2.46 -6.62
CA TYR A 175 -5.96 1.19 -7.31
C TYR A 175 -4.92 0.16 -6.86
N THR A 176 -3.64 0.51 -6.89
CA THR A 176 -2.56 -0.42 -6.50
C THR A 176 -2.65 -0.82 -5.03
N LEU A 177 -2.99 0.11 -4.13
CA LEU A 177 -3.18 -0.17 -2.70
C LEU A 177 -4.39 -1.08 -2.45
N ALA A 178 -5.52 -0.83 -3.13
CA ALA A 178 -6.72 -1.66 -3.05
C ALA A 178 -6.45 -3.08 -3.57
N TYR A 179 -5.77 -3.20 -4.71
CA TYR A 179 -5.37 -4.48 -5.27
C TYR A 179 -4.46 -5.24 -4.32
N MET A 180 -3.44 -4.57 -3.77
CA MET A 180 -2.53 -5.13 -2.77
C MET A 180 -3.28 -5.65 -1.53
N ALA A 181 -4.24 -4.88 -1.01
CA ALA A 181 -5.03 -5.26 0.17
C ALA A 181 -5.75 -6.60 -0.03
N VAL A 182 -6.42 -6.77 -1.19
CA VAL A 182 -7.17 -7.98 -1.51
C VAL A 182 -6.22 -9.17 -1.73
N LEU A 183 -5.11 -8.98 -2.47
CA LEU A 183 -4.13 -10.05 -2.70
C LEU A 183 -3.47 -10.53 -1.41
N LYS A 184 -3.07 -9.61 -0.53
CA LYS A 184 -2.52 -9.97 0.78
C LYS A 184 -3.52 -10.78 1.60
N LYS A 185 -4.81 -10.41 1.57
CA LYS A 185 -5.88 -11.15 2.26
C LYS A 185 -6.11 -12.55 1.67
N LEU A 186 -5.84 -12.74 0.37
CA LEU A 186 -5.85 -14.04 -0.32
C LEU A 186 -4.58 -14.88 -0.05
N GLY A 187 -3.63 -14.37 0.73
CA GLY A 187 -2.36 -15.05 1.04
C GLY A 187 -1.31 -14.93 -0.07
N ILE A 188 -1.46 -13.98 -0.99
CA ILE A 188 -0.53 -13.76 -2.10
C ILE A 188 0.45 -12.66 -1.70
N GLU A 189 1.74 -12.95 -1.81
CA GLU A 189 2.81 -11.99 -1.58
C GLU A 189 2.87 -10.97 -2.74
N VAL A 190 2.84 -9.68 -2.41
CA VAL A 190 2.79 -8.59 -3.38
C VAL A 190 3.49 -7.35 -2.82
N PHE A 191 4.20 -6.64 -3.70
CA PHE A 191 4.92 -5.41 -3.40
C PHE A 191 4.53 -4.33 -4.40
N MET A 192 4.42 -3.08 -3.94
CA MET A 192 4.19 -1.94 -4.82
C MET A 192 5.48 -1.62 -5.57
N LEU A 193 5.41 -1.53 -6.90
CA LEU A 193 6.51 -1.00 -7.71
C LEU A 193 6.44 0.53 -7.73
N LYS A 194 7.50 1.17 -7.25
CA LYS A 194 7.71 2.61 -7.46
C LYS A 194 8.35 2.81 -8.83
N VAL A 195 7.70 3.60 -9.68
CA VAL A 195 8.32 4.12 -10.91
C VAL A 195 8.89 5.50 -10.56
N THR A 196 10.20 5.56 -10.36
CA THR A 196 10.96 6.80 -10.16
C THR A 196 11.53 7.31 -11.47
#